data_AF-A0A1F6BNT3-F1
#
_entry.id   AF-A0A1F6BNT3-F1
#
_cell.length_a   1.000
_cell.length_b   1.000
_cell.length_c   1.000
_cell.angle_alpha   90.00
_cell.angle_beta   90.00
_cell.angle_gamma   90.00
#
_symmetry.space_group_name_H-M   'P 1'
#
loop_
_entity.id
_entity.type
_entity.pdbx_description
1 polymer ?
#
loop_
_entity_poly.entity_id
_entity_poly.type
_entity_poly.pdbx_seq_one_letter_code
_entity_poly.pdbx_strand_id
1 'polypeptide(L)'
;MAIVIEEEQKKTNWLTMLEIVIVFGVLLWGAYFVLFQKPELIEIVAPAKLQGISSVSKLSFDPSGVIDSPTFKSLREYAGEVPRTQVEGKENPFEPF
;
A
#
# COMPACT_ATOMS: atom_id res chain seq x y z
N MET A 1 76.24 28.66 9.21
CA MET A 1 74.82 29.07 9.16
C MET A 1 73.98 27.82 9.34
N ALA A 2 73.11 27.78 10.34
CA ALA A 2 72.19 26.67 10.55
C ALA A 2 70.83 27.07 9.99
N ILE A 3 70.28 26.24 9.08
CA ILE A 3 68.94 26.41 8.53
C ILE A 3 68.00 25.73 9.51
N VAL A 4 67.17 26.52 10.18
CA VAL A 4 66.08 26.02 11.03
C VAL A 4 64.91 25.73 10.11
N ILE A 5 64.58 24.46 9.95
CA ILE A 5 63.37 24.02 9.26
C ILE A 5 62.26 24.06 10.31
N GLU A 6 61.43 25.10 10.26
CA GLU A 6 60.19 25.15 11.02
C GLU A 6 59.22 24.16 10.38
N GLU A 7 59.11 22.97 10.97
CA GLU A 7 58.02 22.06 10.63
C GLU A 7 56.71 22.71 11.06
N GLU A 8 55.86 23.07 10.08
CA GLU A 8 54.47 23.44 10.33
C GLU A 8 53.78 22.25 11.00
N GLN A 9 53.77 22.24 12.34
CA GLN A 9 52.85 21.41 13.08
C GLN A 9 51.45 21.94 12.79
N LYS A 10 50.80 21.37 11.77
CA LYS A 10 49.36 21.49 11.57
C LYS A 10 48.70 20.93 12.82
N LYS A 11 48.50 21.80 13.82
CA LYS A 11 47.68 21.50 14.99
C LYS A 11 46.29 21.22 14.44
N THR A 12 45.93 19.93 14.40
CA THR A 12 44.56 19.51 14.08
C THR A 12 43.64 20.31 14.99
N ASN A 13 42.75 21.07 14.36
CA ASN A 13 41.86 21.96 15.08
C ASN A 13 40.73 21.10 15.66
N TRP A 14 40.96 20.54 16.85
CA TRP A 14 40.03 19.63 17.55
C TRP A 14 38.63 20.23 17.69
N LEU A 15 38.54 21.57 17.76
CA LEU A 15 37.27 22.29 17.78
C LEU A 15 36.47 22.11 16.47
N THR A 16 37.14 22.20 15.32
CA THR A 16 36.51 21.96 14.00
C THR A 16 36.08 20.51 13.86
N MET A 17 36.85 19.57 14.41
CA MET A 17 36.46 18.15 14.42
C MET A 17 35.19 17.92 15.26
N LEU A 18 35.10 18.55 16.43
CA LEU A 18 33.93 18.46 17.29
C LEU A 18 32.68 19.03 16.62
N GLU A 19 32.80 20.17 15.94
CA GLU A 19 31.71 20.79 15.20
C GLU A 19 31.16 19.87 14.11
N ILE A 20 32.03 19.23 13.32
CA ILE A 20 31.63 18.25 12.30
C ILE A 20 30.87 17.08 12.93
N VAL A 21 31.34 16.56 14.06
CA VAL A 21 30.67 15.45 14.76
C VAL A 21 29.27 15.85 15.23
N ILE A 22 29.11 17.07 15.76
CA ILE A 22 27.80 17.58 16.21
C ILE A 22 26.84 17.68 15.02
N VAL A 23 27.29 18.29 13.90
CA VAL A 23 26.47 18.43 12.70
C VAL A 23 26.04 17.06 12.15
N PHE A 24 26.98 16.12 12.06
CA PHE A 24 26.67 14.75 11.63
C PHE A 24 25.70 14.05 12.58
N GLY A 25 25.88 14.24 13.89
CA GLY A 25 24.99 13.67 14.91
C GLY A 25 23.55 14.15 14.75
N VAL A 26 23.34 15.46 14.55
CA VAL A 26 22.00 16.04 14.34
C VAL A 26 21.36 15.51 13.07
N LEU A 27 22.12 15.41 11.96
CA LEU A 27 21.61 14.89 10.70
C LEU A 27 21.17 13.43 10.80
N LEU A 28 22.00 12.58 11.41
CA LEU A 28 21.69 11.17 11.59
C LEU A 28 20.49 10.99 12.53
N TRP A 29 20.41 11.77 13.61
CA TRP A 29 19.28 11.72 14.52
C TRP A 29 17.97 12.13 13.85
N GLY A 30 17.99 13.23 13.09
CA GLY A 30 16.83 13.71 12.34
C GLY A 30 16.37 12.70 11.29
N ALA A 31 17.31 12.14 10.52
CA ALA A 31 17.01 11.09 9.55
C ALA A 31 16.41 9.83 10.23
N TYR A 32 16.95 9.44 11.38
CA TYR A 32 16.40 8.31 12.14
C TYR A 32 14.95 8.57 12.58
N PHE A 33 14.67 9.74 13.11
CA PHE A 33 13.32 10.14 13.52
C PHE A 33 12.35 10.11 12.33
N VAL A 34 12.70 10.72 11.20
CA VAL A 34 11.82 10.78 10.02
C VAL A 34 11.58 9.40 9.39
N LEU A 35 12.61 8.55 9.34
CA LEU A 35 12.51 7.25 8.65
C LEU A 35 11.93 6.15 9.53
N PHE A 36 12.22 6.14 10.83
CA PHE A 36 11.89 5.02 11.71
C PHE A 36 10.84 5.34 12.76
N GLN A 37 10.59 6.62 13.07
CA GLN A 37 9.46 6.96 13.92
C GLN A 37 8.19 6.85 13.10
N LYS A 38 7.50 5.72 13.25
CA LYS A 38 6.15 5.56 12.72
C LYS A 38 5.27 6.57 13.47
N PRO A 39 4.76 7.64 12.82
CA PRO A 39 3.73 8.43 13.46
C PRO A 39 2.60 7.47 13.83
N GLU A 40 1.92 7.70 14.95
CA GLU A 40 0.63 7.04 15.17
C GLU A 40 -0.21 7.41 13.94
N LEU A 41 -0.36 6.46 13.01
CA LEU A 41 -1.29 6.61 11.91
C LEU A 41 -2.62 6.74 12.63
N ILE A 42 -3.11 7.98 12.71
CA ILE A 42 -4.47 8.32 13.11
C ILE A 42 -5.30 7.22 12.48
N GLU A 43 -5.90 6.36 13.30
CA GLU A 43 -6.59 5.17 12.82
C GLU A 43 -7.38 5.63 11.61
N ILE A 44 -7.04 5.10 10.42
CA ILE A 44 -7.77 5.46 9.21
C ILE A 44 -9.14 4.88 9.49
N VAL A 45 -10.02 5.70 10.05
CA VAL A 45 -11.41 5.39 10.29
C VAL A 45 -11.89 5.09 8.89
N ALA A 46 -11.98 3.80 8.56
CA ALA A 46 -12.32 3.38 7.22
C ALA A 46 -13.57 4.18 6.84
N PRO A 47 -13.55 4.96 5.74
CA PRO A 47 -14.66 5.82 5.37
C PRO A 47 -15.95 5.04 5.56
N ALA A 48 -17.00 5.65 6.14
CA ALA A 48 -18.24 4.92 6.47
C ALA A 48 -18.76 4.04 5.31
N LYS A 49 -18.46 4.40 4.06
CA LYS A 49 -18.74 3.63 2.85
C LYS A 49 -18.01 2.27 2.77
N LEU A 50 -16.79 2.14 3.30
CA LEU A 50 -16.04 0.87 3.36
C LEU A 50 -16.55 -0.07 4.45
N GLN A 51 -17.21 0.44 5.50
CA GLN A 51 -17.82 -0.41 6.52
C GLN A 51 -18.93 -1.28 5.92
N GLY A 52 -19.73 -0.74 4.97
CA GLY A 52 -20.75 -1.51 4.25
C GLY A 52 -20.18 -2.65 3.40
N ILE A 53 -18.99 -2.47 2.81
CA ILE A 53 -18.31 -3.52 2.02
C ILE A 53 -17.92 -4.70 2.90
N SER A 54 -17.50 -4.44 4.15
CA SER A 54 -17.18 -5.50 5.12
C SER A 54 -18.40 -6.32 5.55
N SER A 55 -19.61 -5.75 5.47
CA SER A 55 -20.86 -6.47 5.73
C SER A 55 -21.23 -7.38 4.57
N VAL A 56 -21.00 -6.94 3.32
CA VAL A 56 -21.25 -7.74 2.12
C VAL A 56 -20.26 -8.91 2.00
N SER A 57 -18.97 -8.69 2.33
CA SER A 57 -17.96 -9.75 2.23
C SER A 57 -18.15 -10.89 3.24
N LYS A 58 -18.88 -10.64 4.34
CA LYS A 58 -19.23 -11.65 5.34
C LYS A 58 -20.52 -12.39 5.04
N LEU A 59 -21.23 -12.03 3.97
CA LEU A 59 -22.46 -12.69 3.58
C LEU A 59 -22.12 -14.07 2.99
N SER A 60 -22.45 -15.12 3.74
CA SER A 60 -22.39 -16.50 3.25
C SER A 60 -23.63 -16.76 2.40
N PHE A 61 -23.45 -16.90 1.09
CA PHE A 61 -24.54 -17.23 0.16
C PHE A 61 -24.55 -18.74 -0.11
N ASP A 62 -25.69 -19.40 0.11
CA ASP A 62 -25.92 -20.79 -0.29
C ASP A 62 -26.90 -20.82 -1.48
N PRO A 63 -26.39 -20.93 -2.73
CA PRO A 63 -27.22 -20.98 -3.92
C PRO A 63 -28.16 -22.18 -3.95
N SER A 64 -27.74 -23.30 -3.34
CA SER A 64 -28.46 -24.56 -3.32
C SER A 64 -29.82 -24.38 -2.63
N GLY A 65 -29.86 -23.63 -1.53
CA GLY A 65 -31.10 -23.31 -0.81
C GLY A 65 -32.14 -22.54 -1.64
N VAL A 66 -31.71 -21.80 -2.67
CA VAL A 66 -32.62 -21.06 -3.56
C VAL A 66 -33.04 -21.92 -4.74
N ILE A 67 -32.08 -22.52 -5.44
CA ILE A 67 -32.31 -23.30 -6.66
C ILE A 67 -33.13 -24.56 -6.33
N ASP A 68 -32.90 -25.17 -5.18
CA ASP A 68 -33.64 -26.37 -4.78
C ASP A 68 -35.00 -26.09 -4.14
N SER A 69 -35.32 -24.82 -3.86
CA SER A 69 -36.58 -24.47 -3.21
C SER A 69 -37.79 -24.84 -4.08
N PRO A 70 -38.87 -25.38 -3.50
CA PRO A 70 -40.10 -25.70 -4.23
C PRO A 70 -40.68 -24.48 -4.97
N THR A 71 -40.58 -23.31 -4.33
CA THR A 71 -41.01 -22.02 -4.89
C THR A 71 -40.25 -21.68 -6.16
N PHE A 72 -38.92 -21.74 -6.13
CA PHE A 72 -38.09 -21.46 -7.31
C PHE A 72 -38.36 -22.45 -8.45
N LYS A 73 -38.49 -23.74 -8.14
CA LYS A 73 -38.82 -24.80 -9.12
C LYS A 73 -40.21 -24.67 -9.74
N SER A 74 -41.13 -23.96 -9.07
CA SER A 74 -42.48 -23.69 -9.59
C SER A 74 -42.55 -22.49 -10.53
N LEU A 75 -41.50 -21.65 -10.56
CA LEU A 75 -41.45 -20.51 -11.46
C LEU A 75 -41.31 -21.01 -12.90
N ARG A 76 -42.08 -20.40 -13.80
CA ARG A 76 -41.90 -20.63 -15.24
C ARG A 76 -40.87 -19.66 -15.77
N GLU A 77 -39.93 -20.17 -16.53
CA GLU A 77 -39.04 -19.35 -17.34
C GLU A 77 -39.85 -18.72 -18.48
N TYR A 78 -39.99 -17.39 -18.44
CA TYR A 78 -40.63 -16.61 -19.51
C TYR A 78 -39.60 -15.87 -20.37
N ALA A 79 -38.30 -16.09 -20.12
CA ALA A 79 -37.27 -15.59 -21.00
C ALA A 79 -37.40 -16.34 -22.33
N GLY A 80 -37.78 -15.63 -23.39
CA GLY A 80 -37.61 -16.16 -24.74
C GLY A 80 -36.13 -16.39 -25.02
N GLU A 81 -35.81 -17.23 -26.00
CA GLU A 81 -34.44 -17.32 -26.51
C GLU A 81 -33.94 -15.90 -26.80
N VAL A 82 -32.98 -15.43 -26.00
CA VAL A 82 -32.30 -14.17 -26.31
C VAL A 82 -31.66 -14.41 -27.68
N PRO A 83 -31.99 -13.61 -28.71
CA PRO A 83 -31.35 -13.76 -30.00
C PRO A 83 -29.86 -13.73 -29.72
N ARG A 84 -29.14 -14.79 -30.07
CA ARG A 84 -27.68 -14.76 -30.00
C ARG A 84 -27.27 -13.64 -30.93
N THR A 85 -26.94 -12.48 -30.38
CA THR A 85 -26.24 -11.44 -31.11
C THR A 85 -25.03 -12.15 -31.67
N GLN A 86 -24.90 -12.23 -33.00
CA GLN A 86 -23.69 -12.75 -33.62
C GLN A 86 -22.55 -11.93 -33.01
N VAL A 87 -21.78 -12.55 -32.12
CA VAL A 87 -20.72 -11.87 -31.41
C VAL A 87 -19.61 -11.67 -32.43
N GLU A 88 -19.59 -10.54 -33.11
CA GLU A 88 -18.37 -10.06 -33.76
C GLU A 88 -17.40 -9.66 -32.65
N GLY A 89 -16.59 -10.61 -32.18
CA GLY A 89 -15.62 -10.41 -31.10
C GLY A 89 -15.44 -11.63 -30.20
N LYS A 90 -14.57 -11.49 -29.19
CA LYS A 90 -14.33 -12.54 -28.19
C LYS A 90 -15.55 -12.64 -27.26
N GLU A 91 -16.07 -13.85 -27.08
CA GLU A 91 -17.24 -14.11 -26.21
C GLU A 91 -16.98 -13.68 -24.75
N ASN A 92 -15.73 -13.80 -24.31
CA ASN A 92 -15.26 -13.31 -23.02
C ASN A 92 -14.08 -12.32 -23.22
N PRO A 93 -14.24 -11.02 -22.88
CA PRO A 93 -13.20 -10.01 -23.05
C PRO A 93 -12.02 -10.15 -22.07
N PHE A 94 -12.09 -11.10 -21.12
CA PHE A 94 -11.05 -11.33 -20.11
C PHE A 94 -10.30 -12.65 -20.29
N GLU A 95 -10.63 -13.44 -21.32
CA GLU A 95 -9.80 -14.59 -21.64
C GLU A 95 -8.44 -14.11 -22.18
N PRO A 96 -7.30 -14.65 -21.68
CA PRO A 96 -6.01 -14.43 -22.29
C PRO A 96 -5.98 -15.01 -23.72
N PHE A 97 -5.10 -14.45 -24.55
CA PHE A 97 -5.04 -14.64 -26.02
C PHE A 97 -4.93 -16.11 -26.44
#